data_AF-A0A535QLB7-F1
#
_entry.id   AF-A0A535QLB7-F1
#
_cell.length_a   1.000
_cell.length_b   1.000
_cell.length_c   1.000
_cell.angle_alpha   90.00
_cell.angle_beta   90.00
_cell.angle_gamma   90.00
#
_symmetry.space_group_name_H-M   'P 1'
#
loop_
_entity.id
_entity.type
_entity.pdbx_description
1 polymer ?
#
loop_
_entity_poly.entity_id
_entity_poly.type
_entity_poly.pdbx_seq_one_letter_code
_entity_poly.pdbx_strand_id
1 'polypeptide(L)'
;MIFSFIMQLLGIGLILILLMGLLSPLESMGWWAGWSDVDKDKPKVAGTPKDQETQEITGQSEAGHYVVYLSGIGAIAGDFLEKEEIAFLDKVEACVPGTAVVRDVFPYAMNNKGLTGHRTFRSLWQWIKDLKLKNKLLMSNLINLRNLFQVAVSADRRYGPIYNYGTAGVILDGLRRKGYVVGSGIPFTLIGYSGGGQIAVGAATYLGPILKAPIQIITLGGVMADDPGFANVRHLYQFHGEKDPVQALGKVCYAGRWPILPHSPWNIALAEGRITVIDVGPTTHNDPGGYFLQSEEQKAKGEHYQDRTIDRIVEIINHPTEVVSFSDEKQLAAGA
;
A
#
# COMPACT_ATOMS: atom_id res chain seq x y z
N MET A 1 -14.63 -38.34 -19.12
CA MET A 1 -13.77 -37.45 -19.95
C MET A 1 -13.83 -35.99 -19.48
N ILE A 2 -15.02 -35.37 -19.38
CA ILE A 2 -15.17 -33.96 -18.95
C ILE A 2 -14.57 -33.70 -17.55
N PHE A 3 -14.81 -34.58 -16.57
CA PHE A 3 -14.25 -34.44 -15.23
C PHE A 3 -12.71 -34.46 -15.21
N SER A 4 -12.09 -35.40 -15.91
CA SER A 4 -10.62 -35.47 -16.03
C SER A 4 -10.05 -34.23 -16.71
N PHE A 5 -10.74 -33.71 -17.71
CA PHE A 5 -10.32 -32.50 -18.42
C PHE A 5 -10.41 -31.25 -17.51
N ILE A 6 -11.49 -31.11 -16.73
CA ILE A 6 -11.62 -30.02 -15.75
C ILE A 6 -10.51 -30.10 -14.69
N MET A 7 -10.24 -31.28 -14.15
CA MET A 7 -9.17 -31.47 -13.17
C MET A 7 -7.78 -31.16 -13.74
N GLN A 8 -7.53 -31.48 -15.01
CA GLN A 8 -6.30 -31.10 -15.70
C GLN A 8 -6.17 -29.58 -15.85
N LEU A 9 -7.25 -28.89 -16.24
CA LEU A 9 -7.24 -27.43 -16.34
C LEU A 9 -7.02 -26.75 -14.98
N LEU A 10 -7.66 -27.24 -13.92
CA LEU A 10 -7.44 -26.76 -12.55
C LEU A 10 -6.00 -27.01 -12.09
N GLY A 11 -5.45 -28.19 -12.39
CA GLY A 11 -4.06 -28.52 -12.08
C GLY A 11 -3.06 -27.62 -12.80
N ILE A 12 -3.26 -27.37 -14.09
CA ILE A 12 -2.45 -26.42 -14.87
C ILE A 12 -2.58 -25.01 -14.30
N GLY A 13 -3.80 -24.57 -13.99
CA GLY A 13 -4.05 -23.27 -13.37
C GLY A 13 -3.31 -23.10 -12.05
N LEU A 14 -3.35 -24.11 -11.18
CA LEU A 14 -2.61 -24.10 -9.91
C LEU A 14 -1.10 -24.04 -10.13
N ILE A 15 -0.56 -24.83 -11.06
CA ILE A 15 0.87 -24.81 -11.39
C ILE A 15 1.29 -23.41 -11.87
N LEU A 16 0.48 -22.76 -12.71
CA LEU A 16 0.75 -21.41 -13.18
C LEU A 16 0.73 -20.38 -12.04
N ILE A 17 -0.23 -20.49 -11.11
CA ILE A 17 -0.30 -19.62 -9.92
C ILE A 17 0.95 -19.80 -9.05
N LEU A 18 1.35 -21.05 -8.79
CA LEU A 18 2.55 -21.36 -8.00
C LEU A 18 3.82 -20.86 -8.68
N LEU A 19 3.91 -21.01 -10.01
CA LEU A 19 5.02 -20.50 -10.80
C LEU A 19 5.08 -18.97 -10.73
N MET A 20 3.95 -18.27 -10.87
CA MET A 20 3.91 -16.81 -10.69
C MET A 20 4.39 -16.38 -9.30
N GLY A 21 3.95 -17.09 -8.25
CA GLY A 21 4.41 -16.85 -6.89
C GLY A 21 5.92 -17.06 -6.73
N LEU A 22 6.46 -18.13 -7.32
CA LEU A 22 7.89 -18.44 -7.30
C LEU A 22 8.74 -17.41 -8.06
N LEU A 23 8.19 -16.87 -9.16
CA LEU A 23 8.86 -15.86 -9.98
C LEU A 23 8.76 -14.45 -9.41
N SER A 24 7.78 -14.17 -8.54
CA SER A 24 7.55 -12.82 -7.98
C SER A 24 8.77 -12.26 -7.23
N PRO A 25 9.47 -13.02 -6.35
CA PRO A 25 10.71 -12.54 -5.74
C PRO A 25 11.83 -12.23 -6.75
N LEU A 26 11.87 -12.95 -7.89
CA LEU A 26 12.88 -12.72 -8.92
C LEU A 26 12.74 -11.35 -9.57
N GLU A 27 11.54 -10.79 -9.64
CA GLU A 27 11.33 -9.41 -10.12
C GLU A 27 12.07 -8.41 -9.22
N SER A 28 11.95 -8.59 -7.90
CA SER A 28 12.61 -7.74 -6.89
C SER A 28 14.12 -7.89 -6.94
N MET A 29 14.61 -9.14 -6.99
CA MET A 29 16.05 -9.44 -7.04
C MET A 29 16.68 -8.99 -8.36
N GLY A 30 15.99 -9.14 -9.48
CA GLY A 30 16.46 -8.67 -10.79
C GLY A 30 16.55 -7.15 -10.85
N TRP A 31 15.61 -6.43 -10.23
CA TRP A 31 15.70 -4.98 -10.06
C TRP A 31 16.91 -4.59 -9.19
N TRP A 32 17.10 -5.26 -8.05
CA TRP A 32 18.23 -5.01 -7.15
C TRP A 32 19.58 -5.25 -7.81
N ALA A 33 19.72 -6.38 -8.52
CA ALA A 33 20.94 -6.78 -9.21
C ALA A 33 21.24 -5.94 -10.47
N GLY A 34 20.35 -5.02 -10.88
CA GLY A 34 20.52 -4.21 -12.09
C GLY A 34 20.34 -5.00 -13.40
N TRP A 35 19.71 -6.18 -13.36
CA TRP A 35 19.48 -7.00 -14.57
C TRP A 35 18.41 -6.43 -15.50
N SER A 36 17.63 -5.48 -15.00
CA SER A 36 16.72 -4.66 -15.79
C SER A 36 17.43 -3.39 -16.28
N ASP A 37 17.21 -2.97 -17.54
CA ASP A 37 17.73 -1.73 -18.18
C ASP A 37 17.24 -0.41 -17.50
N VAL A 38 16.85 -0.49 -16.23
CA VAL A 38 16.30 0.58 -15.38
C VAL A 38 17.40 1.20 -14.51
N ASP A 39 18.68 0.90 -14.74
CA ASP A 39 19.81 1.52 -14.03
C ASP A 39 19.84 3.05 -14.16
N LYS A 40 19.11 3.63 -15.12
CA LYS A 40 18.92 5.10 -15.23
C LYS A 40 17.85 5.68 -14.29
N ASP A 41 16.91 4.86 -13.82
CA ASP A 41 15.74 5.28 -13.03
C ASP A 41 15.67 4.58 -11.65
N LYS A 42 16.80 4.08 -11.13
CA LYS A 42 16.83 3.56 -9.75
C LYS A 42 16.46 4.70 -8.80
N PRO A 43 15.40 4.56 -7.98
CA PRO A 43 15.06 5.55 -6.97
C PRO A 43 16.27 5.87 -6.11
N LYS A 44 16.59 7.16 -5.99
CA LYS A 44 17.76 7.63 -5.22
C LYS A 44 17.41 7.64 -3.74
N VAL A 45 17.46 6.46 -3.13
CA VAL A 45 17.26 6.24 -1.70
C VAL A 45 18.53 6.62 -0.91
N ALA A 46 19.71 6.49 -1.55
CA ALA A 46 20.97 6.93 -0.96
C ALA A 46 21.08 8.46 -1.02
N GLY A 47 21.05 9.10 0.16
CA GLY A 47 21.46 10.48 0.32
C GLY A 47 22.99 10.59 0.19
N THR A 48 23.51 10.55 -1.04
CA THR A 48 24.88 11.02 -1.28
C THR A 48 24.87 12.55 -1.30
N PRO A 49 25.66 13.23 -0.45
CA PRO A 49 25.73 14.70 -0.42
C PRO A 49 26.16 15.32 -1.77
N LYS A 50 26.77 14.54 -2.65
CA LYS A 50 27.27 14.98 -3.95
C LYS A 50 26.20 15.20 -5.03
N ASP A 51 24.99 14.68 -4.84
CA ASP A 51 23.87 14.91 -5.77
C ASP A 51 23.04 16.15 -5.39
N GLN A 52 23.46 16.89 -4.35
CA GLN A 52 22.82 18.13 -3.91
C GLN A 52 23.32 19.37 -4.66
N GLU A 53 24.28 19.24 -5.58
CA GLU A 53 24.66 20.34 -6.46
C GLU A 53 23.67 20.44 -7.63
N THR A 54 22.93 21.55 -7.67
CA THR A 54 22.13 22.06 -8.81
C THR A 54 20.83 21.32 -9.16
N GLN A 55 19.93 21.16 -8.20
CA GLN A 55 18.54 21.56 -8.48
C GLN A 55 18.22 22.75 -7.59
N GLU A 56 18.21 23.94 -8.18
CA GLU A 56 17.55 25.11 -7.59
C GLU A 56 16.05 24.77 -7.46
N ILE A 57 15.66 24.13 -6.36
CA ILE A 57 14.26 24.10 -5.93
C ILE A 57 13.99 25.49 -5.38
N THR A 58 13.66 26.39 -6.28
CA THR A 58 13.08 27.71 -6.00
C THR A 58 11.65 27.50 -5.51
N GLY A 59 11.55 27.13 -4.23
CA GLY A 59 10.28 26.95 -3.54
C GLY A 59 10.50 26.19 -2.25
N GLN A 60 10.63 26.91 -1.14
CA GLN A 60 10.30 26.29 0.15
C GLN A 60 8.88 25.75 0.01
N SER A 61 8.69 24.45 0.25
CA SER A 61 7.34 23.89 0.27
C SER A 61 6.55 24.60 1.37
N GLU A 62 5.41 25.18 0.99
CA GLU A 62 4.43 25.75 1.93
C GLU A 62 3.65 24.66 2.66
N ALA A 63 3.79 23.38 2.27
CA ALA A 63 3.05 22.28 2.86
C ALA A 63 3.61 21.92 4.25
N GLY A 64 2.78 22.05 5.28
CA GLY A 64 3.10 21.66 6.66
C GLY A 64 2.97 20.16 6.91
N HIS A 65 2.46 19.40 5.93
CA HIS A 65 2.26 17.96 6.02
C HIS A 65 2.17 17.35 4.61
N TYR A 66 2.49 16.07 4.48
CA TYR A 66 2.41 15.32 3.23
C TYR A 66 1.57 14.07 3.38
N VAL A 67 0.76 13.75 2.38
CA VAL A 67 0.02 12.49 2.31
C VAL A 67 0.47 11.73 1.08
N VAL A 68 0.80 10.45 1.24
CA VAL A 68 1.10 9.56 0.12
C VAL A 68 0.06 8.46 0.07
N TYR A 69 -0.65 8.35 -1.04
CA TYR A 69 -1.66 7.33 -1.24
C TYR A 69 -1.09 6.11 -1.96
N LEU A 70 -1.33 4.92 -1.39
CA LEU A 70 -0.93 3.62 -1.91
C LEU A 70 -2.19 2.79 -2.20
N SER A 71 -2.52 2.67 -3.48
CA SER A 71 -3.72 1.97 -3.96
C SER A 71 -3.70 0.47 -3.66
N GLY A 72 -4.89 -0.16 -3.71
CA GLY A 72 -5.09 -1.60 -3.55
C GLY A 72 -4.62 -2.40 -4.77
N ILE A 73 -4.66 -3.74 -4.66
CA ILE A 73 -4.09 -4.66 -5.66
C ILE A 73 -4.74 -4.56 -7.06
N GLY A 74 -5.87 -3.86 -7.17
CA GLY A 74 -6.55 -3.53 -8.43
C GLY A 74 -5.76 -2.60 -9.35
N ALA A 75 -4.82 -1.81 -8.81
CA ALA A 75 -4.09 -0.81 -9.57
C ALA A 75 -3.22 -1.43 -10.68
N ILE A 76 -3.26 -0.82 -11.86
CA ILE A 76 -2.62 -1.37 -13.08
C ILE A 76 -1.26 -0.71 -13.36
N ALA A 77 -1.08 0.58 -13.01
CA ALA A 77 0.17 1.34 -13.10
C ALA A 77 0.08 2.65 -12.28
N GLY A 78 1.17 3.44 -12.24
CA GLY A 78 1.29 4.67 -11.42
C GLY A 78 0.39 5.85 -11.80
N ASP A 79 -0.37 5.73 -12.89
CA ASP A 79 -1.29 6.73 -13.42
C ASP A 79 -2.77 6.29 -13.44
N PHE A 80 -3.10 5.13 -12.87
CA PHE A 80 -4.47 4.59 -12.89
C PHE A 80 -4.95 4.21 -11.49
N LEU A 81 -5.29 5.23 -10.70
CA LEU A 81 -6.22 5.08 -9.57
C LEU A 81 -7.62 4.78 -10.10
N GLU A 82 -8.39 3.95 -9.39
CA GLU A 82 -9.80 3.75 -9.72
C GLU A 82 -10.59 5.06 -9.49
N LYS A 83 -11.72 5.22 -10.19
CA LYS A 83 -12.49 6.47 -10.14
C LYS A 83 -12.93 6.82 -8.72
N GLU A 84 -13.26 5.80 -7.95
CA GLU A 84 -13.70 5.89 -6.57
C GLU A 84 -12.55 6.36 -5.67
N GLU A 85 -11.32 5.89 -5.91
CA GLU A 85 -10.11 6.34 -5.19
C GLU A 85 -9.76 7.78 -5.52
N ILE A 86 -9.90 8.19 -6.79
CA ILE A 86 -9.70 9.59 -7.21
C ILE A 86 -10.71 10.49 -6.49
N ALA A 87 -11.99 10.13 -6.51
CA ALA A 87 -13.04 10.91 -5.86
C ALA A 87 -12.84 10.99 -4.33
N PHE A 88 -12.36 9.91 -3.71
CA PHE A 88 -11.97 9.90 -2.31
C PHE A 88 -10.82 10.89 -2.03
N LEU A 89 -9.74 10.85 -2.82
CA LEU A 89 -8.60 11.74 -2.65
C LEU A 89 -8.94 13.21 -2.90
N ASP A 90 -9.84 13.49 -3.85
CA ASP A 90 -10.34 14.83 -4.12
C ASP A 90 -11.09 15.39 -2.90
N LYS A 91 -11.93 14.57 -2.25
CA LYS A 91 -12.61 14.95 -1.00
C LYS A 91 -11.62 15.18 0.14
N VAL A 92 -10.64 14.29 0.32
CA VAL A 92 -9.62 14.45 1.37
C VAL A 92 -8.83 15.74 1.16
N GLU A 93 -8.27 15.94 -0.03
CA GLU A 93 -7.43 17.11 -0.36
C GLU A 93 -8.19 18.44 -0.19
N ALA A 94 -9.49 18.47 -0.53
CA ALA A 94 -10.33 19.64 -0.30
C ALA A 94 -10.49 20.02 1.18
N CYS A 95 -10.31 19.08 2.10
CA CYS A 95 -10.53 19.25 3.54
C CYS A 95 -9.25 19.41 4.36
N VAL A 96 -8.06 19.32 3.75
CA VAL A 96 -6.76 19.43 4.44
C VAL A 96 -5.87 20.53 3.84
N PRO A 97 -6.28 21.81 3.89
CA PRO A 97 -5.50 22.90 3.32
C PRO A 97 -4.10 22.97 3.97
N GLY A 98 -3.05 23.00 3.15
CA GLY A 98 -1.66 22.96 3.63
C GLY A 98 -1.04 21.55 3.69
N THR A 99 -1.78 20.52 3.29
CA THR A 99 -1.23 19.17 3.07
C THR A 99 -1.01 18.92 1.58
N ALA A 100 0.19 18.48 1.19
CA ALA A 100 0.47 18.07 -0.19
C ALA A 100 0.16 16.59 -0.38
N VAL A 101 -0.72 16.26 -1.33
CA VAL A 101 -1.09 14.86 -1.64
C VAL A 101 -0.28 14.32 -2.82
N VAL A 102 0.42 13.22 -2.59
CA VAL A 102 1.15 12.41 -3.58
C VAL A 102 0.26 11.25 -4.00
N ARG A 103 -0.17 11.25 -5.27
CA ARG A 103 -1.12 10.27 -5.84
C ARG A 103 -0.47 9.30 -6.84
N ASP A 104 0.76 9.60 -7.27
CA ASP A 104 1.46 8.96 -8.39
C ASP A 104 2.52 7.95 -7.90
N VAL A 105 2.17 7.19 -6.86
CA VAL A 105 2.98 6.10 -6.32
C VAL A 105 2.28 4.78 -6.61
N PHE A 106 2.94 3.93 -7.39
CA PHE A 106 2.50 2.56 -7.64
C PHE A 106 3.15 1.62 -6.63
N PRO A 107 2.41 1.16 -5.60
CA PRO A 107 3.00 0.39 -4.50
C PRO A 107 3.46 -1.01 -4.93
N TYR A 108 3.09 -1.44 -6.14
CA TYR A 108 3.39 -2.79 -6.64
C TYR A 108 4.62 -2.86 -7.56
N ALA A 109 5.37 -1.77 -7.76
CA ALA A 109 6.63 -1.82 -8.53
C ALA A 109 7.70 -0.86 -8.00
N MET A 110 8.94 -1.35 -7.86
CA MET A 110 10.10 -0.60 -7.33
C MET A 110 10.60 0.52 -8.26
N ASN A 111 10.10 0.58 -9.49
CA ASN A 111 10.47 1.60 -10.48
C ASN A 111 9.29 2.51 -10.82
N ASN A 112 8.18 2.41 -10.07
CA ASN A 112 6.94 3.12 -10.34
C ASN A 112 6.32 2.87 -11.72
N LYS A 113 6.78 1.85 -12.45
CA LYS A 113 6.30 1.49 -13.79
C LYS A 113 5.47 0.21 -13.69
N GLY A 114 4.33 0.19 -14.39
CA GLY A 114 3.51 -1.01 -14.52
C GLY A 114 4.20 -2.14 -15.31
N LEU A 115 3.43 -3.18 -15.62
CA LEU A 115 3.87 -4.49 -16.12
C LEU A 115 4.85 -4.50 -17.31
N THR A 116 4.86 -3.46 -18.14
CA THR A 116 5.70 -3.40 -19.36
C THR A 116 7.10 -2.81 -19.16
N GLY A 117 7.44 -2.43 -17.92
CA GLY A 117 8.70 -1.77 -17.57
C GLY A 117 9.93 -2.68 -17.43
N HIS A 118 9.77 -4.00 -17.30
CA HIS A 118 10.87 -4.93 -16.99
C HIS A 118 11.29 -5.81 -18.18
N ARG A 119 12.59 -5.86 -18.55
CA ARG A 119 13.10 -6.64 -19.69
C ARG A 119 12.96 -8.16 -19.54
N THR A 120 13.11 -8.72 -18.33
CA THR A 120 13.15 -10.17 -18.09
C THR A 120 11.83 -10.88 -18.36
N PHE A 121 10.70 -10.21 -18.13
CA PHE A 121 9.36 -10.75 -18.42
C PHE A 121 8.57 -9.89 -19.41
N ARG A 122 9.18 -8.87 -20.03
CA ARG A 122 8.52 -8.01 -21.04
C ARG A 122 7.86 -8.85 -22.11
N SER A 123 8.56 -9.83 -22.69
CA SER A 123 8.03 -10.62 -23.78
C SER A 123 6.85 -11.51 -23.35
N LEU A 124 6.86 -12.01 -22.11
CA LEU A 124 5.73 -12.76 -21.55
C LEU A 124 4.53 -11.84 -21.31
N TRP A 125 4.73 -10.67 -20.70
CA TRP A 125 3.65 -9.71 -20.46
C TRP A 125 3.13 -9.05 -21.73
N GLN A 126 4.01 -8.77 -22.71
CA GLN A 126 3.61 -8.34 -24.05
C GLN A 126 2.87 -9.46 -24.75
N TRP A 127 3.32 -10.72 -24.70
CA TRP A 127 2.57 -11.85 -25.24
C TRP A 127 1.19 -12.01 -24.57
N ILE A 128 1.07 -11.87 -23.25
CA ILE A 128 -0.21 -11.88 -22.52
C ILE A 128 -1.11 -10.71 -22.96
N LYS A 129 -0.53 -9.52 -23.18
CA LYS A 129 -1.22 -8.32 -23.66
C LYS A 129 -1.66 -8.47 -25.13
N ASP A 130 -0.80 -9.02 -25.98
CA ASP A 130 -0.94 -9.22 -27.42
C ASP A 130 -1.85 -10.41 -27.75
N LEU A 131 -1.93 -11.39 -26.84
CA LEU A 131 -2.93 -12.45 -26.86
C LEU A 131 -4.36 -11.90 -26.86
N LYS A 132 -4.54 -10.58 -26.68
CA LYS A 132 -5.83 -9.89 -26.63
C LYS A 132 -6.79 -10.77 -25.87
N LEU A 133 -6.51 -10.99 -24.56
CA LEU A 133 -7.52 -11.53 -23.66
C LEU A 133 -8.74 -10.62 -23.83
N LYS A 134 -9.65 -10.99 -24.73
CA LYS A 134 -10.84 -10.22 -25.11
C LYS A 134 -11.71 -9.98 -23.87
N ASN A 135 -11.47 -10.77 -22.84
CA ASN A 135 -12.06 -10.68 -21.53
C ASN A 135 -11.22 -9.77 -20.61
N LYS A 136 -11.67 -8.52 -20.45
CA LYS A 136 -11.12 -7.55 -19.50
C LYS A 136 -11.01 -8.11 -18.06
N LEU A 137 -11.93 -9.02 -17.69
CA LEU A 137 -11.94 -9.64 -16.36
C LEU A 137 -10.72 -10.53 -16.12
N LEU A 138 -10.29 -11.30 -17.13
CA LEU A 138 -9.11 -12.18 -17.00
C LEU A 138 -7.82 -11.36 -16.85
N MET A 139 -7.71 -10.25 -17.58
CA MET A 139 -6.59 -9.31 -17.44
C MET A 139 -6.57 -8.71 -16.04
N SER A 140 -7.69 -8.17 -15.56
CA SER A 140 -7.79 -7.60 -14.21
C SER A 140 -7.42 -8.63 -13.14
N ASN A 141 -7.96 -9.85 -13.22
CA ASN A 141 -7.63 -10.91 -12.26
C ASN A 141 -6.14 -11.28 -12.26
N LEU A 142 -5.49 -11.31 -13.42
CA LEU A 142 -4.06 -11.61 -13.52
C LEU A 142 -3.20 -10.51 -12.90
N ILE A 143 -3.59 -9.25 -13.08
CA ILE A 143 -2.93 -8.09 -12.47
C ILE A 143 -3.10 -8.13 -10.95
N ASN A 144 -4.32 -8.36 -10.48
CA ASN A 144 -4.63 -8.50 -9.05
C ASN A 144 -3.81 -9.62 -8.42
N LEU A 145 -3.70 -10.77 -9.10
CA LEU A 145 -2.90 -11.91 -8.64
C LEU A 145 -1.41 -11.56 -8.57
N ARG A 146 -0.88 -10.89 -9.59
CA ARG A 146 0.53 -10.44 -9.58
C ARG A 146 0.78 -9.45 -8.44
N ASN A 147 -0.09 -8.46 -8.25
CA ASN A 147 0.03 -7.46 -7.19
C ASN A 147 -0.12 -8.09 -5.81
N LEU A 148 -1.00 -9.09 -5.66
CA LEU A 148 -1.11 -9.92 -4.45
C LEU A 148 0.22 -10.61 -4.14
N PHE A 149 0.90 -11.19 -5.13
CA PHE A 149 2.22 -11.76 -4.91
C PHE A 149 3.27 -10.72 -4.53
N GLN A 150 3.19 -9.49 -5.05
CA GLN A 150 4.08 -8.41 -4.59
C GLN A 150 3.84 -8.04 -3.14
N VAL A 151 2.58 -8.01 -2.68
CA VAL A 151 2.25 -7.83 -1.26
C VAL A 151 2.85 -8.97 -0.43
N ALA A 152 2.75 -10.21 -0.91
CA ALA A 152 3.36 -11.36 -0.24
C ALA A 152 4.90 -11.27 -0.21
N VAL A 153 5.54 -10.79 -1.28
CA VAL A 153 6.99 -10.54 -1.32
C VAL A 153 7.38 -9.44 -0.33
N SER A 154 6.64 -8.34 -0.27
CA SER A 154 6.85 -7.26 0.70
C SER A 154 6.77 -7.75 2.15
N ALA A 155 5.84 -8.66 2.43
CA ALA A 155 5.67 -9.26 3.76
C ALA A 155 6.69 -10.37 4.10
N ASP A 156 7.38 -10.96 3.12
CA ASP A 156 8.35 -12.03 3.37
C ASP A 156 9.67 -11.48 3.91
N ARG A 157 10.17 -12.03 5.02
CA ARG A 157 11.38 -11.52 5.69
C ARG A 157 12.66 -11.60 4.83
N ARG A 158 12.71 -12.50 3.83
CA ARG A 158 13.89 -12.73 2.99
C ARG A 158 13.91 -11.79 1.79
N TYR A 159 12.75 -11.58 1.16
CA TYR A 159 12.65 -10.81 -0.08
C TYR A 159 12.09 -9.40 0.12
N GLY A 160 11.30 -9.21 1.18
CA GLY A 160 10.70 -7.95 1.58
C GLY A 160 11.68 -6.80 1.71
N PRO A 161 12.88 -6.96 2.33
CA PRO A 161 13.87 -5.89 2.40
C PRO A 161 14.19 -5.23 1.06
N ILE A 162 14.37 -6.03 0.00
CA ILE A 162 14.67 -5.51 -1.34
C ILE A 162 13.44 -4.78 -1.92
N TYR A 163 12.27 -5.40 -1.78
CA TYR A 163 11.00 -4.86 -2.28
C TYR A 163 10.65 -3.51 -1.63
N ASN A 164 10.72 -3.49 -0.30
CA ASN A 164 10.36 -2.39 0.57
C ASN A 164 11.35 -1.22 0.43
N TYR A 165 12.63 -1.50 0.20
CA TYR A 165 13.62 -0.46 -0.12
C TYR A 165 13.31 0.22 -1.47
N GLY A 166 12.98 -0.57 -2.50
CA GLY A 166 12.60 -0.03 -3.80
C GLY A 166 11.34 0.83 -3.76
N THR A 167 10.30 0.36 -3.07
CA THR A 167 9.05 1.13 -2.90
C THR A 167 9.23 2.37 -2.03
N ALA A 168 10.05 2.33 -0.98
CA ALA A 168 10.43 3.52 -0.23
C ALA A 168 11.07 4.60 -1.13
N GLY A 169 11.89 4.19 -2.10
CA GLY A 169 12.45 5.11 -3.07
C GLY A 169 11.41 5.74 -3.99
N VAL A 170 10.44 4.96 -4.47
CA VAL A 170 9.33 5.50 -5.28
C VAL A 170 8.51 6.52 -4.49
N ILE A 171 8.22 6.22 -3.22
CA ILE A 171 7.53 7.14 -2.30
C ILE A 171 8.35 8.42 -2.13
N LEU A 172 9.65 8.31 -1.88
CA LEU A 172 10.55 9.44 -1.72
C LEU A 172 10.61 10.33 -2.96
N ASP A 173 10.66 9.74 -4.15
CA ASP A 173 10.65 10.49 -5.40
C ASP A 173 9.31 11.20 -5.61
N GLY A 174 8.18 10.58 -5.22
CA GLY A 174 6.87 11.23 -5.20
C GLY A 174 6.79 12.42 -4.24
N LEU A 175 7.29 12.25 -3.02
CA LEU A 175 7.42 13.32 -2.03
C LEU A 175 8.26 14.49 -2.56
N ARG A 176 9.42 14.20 -3.17
CA ARG A 176 10.32 15.20 -3.78
C ARG A 176 9.65 15.96 -4.92
N ARG A 177 8.86 15.28 -5.78
CA ARG A 177 8.08 15.94 -6.84
C ARG A 177 7.05 16.93 -6.28
N LYS A 178 6.60 16.73 -5.04
CA LYS A 178 5.73 17.67 -4.29
C LYS A 178 6.52 18.63 -3.38
N GLY A 179 7.83 18.76 -3.57
CA GLY A 179 8.68 19.71 -2.86
C GLY A 179 9.15 19.27 -1.47
N TYR A 180 8.99 17.99 -1.09
CA TYR A 180 9.47 17.52 0.21
C TYR A 180 11.00 17.57 0.28
N VAL A 181 11.52 18.24 1.30
CA VAL A 181 12.95 18.32 1.58
C VAL A 181 13.33 17.26 2.62
N VAL A 182 14.25 16.36 2.27
CA VAL A 182 14.77 15.33 3.18
C VAL A 182 15.44 15.99 4.39
N GLY A 183 15.10 15.54 5.59
CA GLY A 183 15.59 16.12 6.83
C GLY A 183 14.86 17.41 7.26
N SER A 184 13.80 17.82 6.56
CA SER A 184 12.95 18.95 6.98
C SER A 184 12.20 18.70 8.30
N GLY A 185 12.04 17.43 8.68
CA GLY A 185 11.25 17.03 9.85
C GLY A 185 9.73 17.15 9.66
N ILE A 186 9.28 17.57 8.46
CA ILE A 186 7.85 17.71 8.14
C ILE A 186 7.20 16.32 8.22
N PRO A 187 6.14 16.14 9.02
CA PRO A 187 5.48 14.84 9.14
C PRO A 187 4.82 14.44 7.83
N PHE A 188 4.66 13.13 7.62
CA PHE A 188 3.88 12.63 6.50
C PHE A 188 3.09 11.38 6.86
N THR A 189 1.97 11.22 6.16
CA THR A 189 1.02 10.13 6.34
C THR A 189 1.00 9.24 5.12
N LEU A 190 1.16 7.93 5.31
CA LEU A 190 0.93 6.93 4.27
C LEU A 190 -0.51 6.42 4.39
N ILE A 191 -1.32 6.59 3.34
CA ILE A 191 -2.65 6.00 3.25
C ILE A 191 -2.57 4.75 2.38
N GLY A 192 -2.80 3.57 2.96
CA GLY A 192 -2.74 2.29 2.24
C GLY A 192 -4.10 1.60 2.15
N TYR A 193 -4.61 1.38 0.95
CA TYR A 193 -5.80 0.55 0.73
C TYR A 193 -5.42 -0.93 0.56
N SER A 194 -6.07 -1.83 1.30
CA SER A 194 -5.87 -3.28 1.19
C SER A 194 -4.38 -3.67 1.35
N GLY A 195 -3.78 -4.31 0.34
CA GLY A 195 -2.34 -4.64 0.31
C GLY A 195 -1.41 -3.43 0.35
N GLY A 196 -1.88 -2.22 0.00
CA GLY A 196 -1.13 -0.97 0.16
C GLY A 196 -0.75 -0.69 1.62
N GLY A 197 -1.51 -1.23 2.58
CA GLY A 197 -1.15 -1.18 4.01
C GLY A 197 0.15 -1.92 4.33
N GLN A 198 0.36 -3.12 3.78
CA GLN A 198 1.63 -3.84 3.91
C GLN A 198 2.78 -3.06 3.29
N ILE A 199 2.58 -2.49 2.10
CA ILE A 199 3.62 -1.73 1.41
C ILE A 199 3.97 -0.47 2.21
N ALA A 200 2.99 0.21 2.81
CA ALA A 200 3.20 1.37 3.66
C ALA A 200 4.11 1.05 4.85
N VAL A 201 3.78 0.00 5.62
CA VAL A 201 4.59 -0.42 6.77
C VAL A 201 5.97 -0.88 6.31
N GLY A 202 6.04 -1.70 5.26
CA GLY A 202 7.32 -2.17 4.68
C GLY A 202 8.25 -1.03 4.32
N ALA A 203 7.75 -0.05 3.56
CA ALA A 203 8.52 1.13 3.15
C ALA A 203 8.98 1.98 4.35
N ALA A 204 8.18 2.04 5.43
CA ALA A 204 8.53 2.80 6.64
C ALA A 204 9.86 2.33 7.27
N THR A 205 10.25 1.06 7.08
CA THR A 205 11.58 0.54 7.47
C THR A 205 12.73 1.41 6.95
N TYR A 206 12.59 1.93 5.73
CA TYR A 206 13.63 2.68 5.05
C TYR A 206 13.36 4.19 5.05
N LEU A 207 12.09 4.58 4.98
CA LEU A 207 11.71 6.00 5.01
C LEU A 207 12.07 6.65 6.36
N GLY A 208 11.88 5.95 7.49
CA GLY A 208 12.16 6.50 8.83
C GLY A 208 13.58 7.03 8.99
N PRO A 209 14.62 6.19 8.79
CA PRO A 209 16.02 6.62 8.90
C PRO A 209 16.42 7.72 7.91
N ILE A 210 15.82 7.75 6.72
CA ILE A 210 16.14 8.70 5.65
C ILE A 210 15.50 10.06 5.92
N LEU A 211 14.20 10.07 6.18
CA LEU A 211 13.43 11.31 6.30
C LEU A 211 13.57 11.94 7.67
N LYS A 212 13.83 11.13 8.71
CA LYS A 212 13.94 11.57 10.11
C LYS A 212 12.75 12.43 10.54
N ALA A 213 11.57 12.06 10.06
CA ALA A 213 10.32 12.76 10.29
C ALA A 213 9.26 11.78 10.84
N PRO A 214 8.25 12.28 11.57
CA PRO A 214 7.16 11.43 12.05
C PRO A 214 6.40 10.77 10.88
N ILE A 215 6.25 9.44 10.95
CA ILE A 215 5.47 8.65 9.98
C ILE A 215 4.17 8.20 10.65
N GLN A 216 3.05 8.63 10.08
CA GLN A 216 1.73 8.12 10.42
C GLN A 216 1.24 7.20 9.29
N ILE A 217 0.49 6.15 9.63
CA ILE A 217 -0.12 5.27 8.63
C ILE A 217 -1.63 5.22 8.86
N ILE A 218 -2.40 5.41 7.79
CA ILE A 218 -3.83 5.14 7.75
C ILE A 218 -4.03 3.97 6.79
N THR A 219 -4.77 2.95 7.20
CA THR A 219 -5.09 1.82 6.31
C THR A 219 -6.59 1.61 6.19
N LEU A 220 -7.06 1.41 4.96
CA LEU A 220 -8.45 1.10 4.63
C LEU A 220 -8.54 -0.38 4.29
N GLY A 221 -9.16 -1.20 5.14
CA GLY A 221 -9.20 -2.66 4.94
C GLY A 221 -7.81 -3.30 4.84
N GLY A 222 -6.81 -2.70 5.48
CA GLY A 222 -5.39 -3.03 5.28
C GLY A 222 -5.03 -4.46 5.69
N VAL A 223 -4.29 -5.16 4.83
CA VAL A 223 -3.70 -6.48 5.14
C VAL A 223 -2.19 -6.32 5.21
N MET A 224 -1.62 -6.60 6.38
CA MET A 224 -0.19 -6.42 6.65
C MET A 224 0.32 -7.45 7.65
N ALA A 225 1.62 -7.73 7.62
CA ALA A 225 2.37 -8.64 8.47
C ALA A 225 3.02 -7.92 9.65
N ASP A 226 3.93 -8.57 10.37
CA ASP A 226 4.75 -8.03 11.46
C ASP A 226 6.06 -7.39 10.95
N ASP A 227 5.94 -6.45 10.02
CA ASP A 227 7.09 -5.86 9.35
C ASP A 227 7.94 -4.99 10.32
N PRO A 228 9.30 -5.04 10.25
CA PRO A 228 10.16 -4.20 11.09
C PRO A 228 9.90 -2.69 10.95
N GLY A 229 9.23 -2.27 9.88
CA GLY A 229 8.86 -0.88 9.64
C GLY A 229 7.97 -0.28 10.72
N PHE A 230 7.26 -1.10 11.51
CA PHE A 230 6.57 -0.64 12.72
C PHE A 230 7.49 0.12 13.68
N ALA A 231 8.80 -0.14 13.71
CA ALA A 231 9.74 0.61 14.55
C ALA A 231 9.85 2.11 14.17
N ASN A 232 9.48 2.47 12.94
CA ASN A 232 9.54 3.85 12.44
C ASN A 232 8.14 4.51 12.33
N VAL A 233 7.08 3.75 12.61
CA VAL A 233 5.71 4.24 12.54
C VAL A 233 5.29 4.75 13.90
N ARG A 234 4.98 6.05 13.97
CA ARG A 234 4.48 6.69 15.20
C ARG A 234 3.15 6.08 15.61
N HIS A 235 2.21 6.05 14.68
CA HIS A 235 0.87 5.52 14.90
C HIS A 235 0.28 4.96 13.61
N LEU A 236 -0.44 3.85 13.73
CA LEU A 236 -1.20 3.24 12.64
C LEU A 236 -2.69 3.25 12.98
N TYR A 237 -3.50 3.88 12.13
CA TYR A 237 -4.96 3.82 12.18
C TYR A 237 -5.46 2.82 11.15
N GLN A 238 -6.13 1.77 11.61
CA GLN A 238 -6.69 0.74 10.76
C GLN A 238 -8.21 0.85 10.73
N PHE A 239 -8.73 1.35 9.62
CA PHE A 239 -10.17 1.43 9.35
C PHE A 239 -10.68 0.04 8.94
N HIS A 240 -11.63 -0.47 9.71
CA HIS A 240 -12.12 -1.83 9.64
C HIS A 240 -13.61 -1.88 9.32
N GLY A 241 -13.95 -2.45 8.17
CA GLY A 241 -15.33 -2.77 7.81
C GLY A 241 -15.79 -4.10 8.43
N GLU A 242 -16.97 -4.11 9.05
CA GLU A 242 -17.55 -5.32 9.66
C GLU A 242 -17.82 -6.44 8.64
N LYS A 243 -18.06 -6.07 7.38
CA LYS A 243 -18.32 -7.00 6.27
C LYS A 243 -17.10 -7.19 5.37
N ASP A 244 -15.91 -6.81 5.83
CA ASP A 244 -14.63 -6.98 5.14
C ASP A 244 -13.93 -8.28 5.60
N PRO A 245 -14.01 -9.38 4.83
CA PRO A 245 -13.32 -10.63 5.18
C PRO A 245 -11.83 -10.58 4.87
N VAL A 246 -11.37 -9.65 4.04
CA VAL A 246 -9.98 -9.60 3.55
C VAL A 246 -9.06 -9.14 4.67
N GLN A 247 -9.48 -8.17 5.47
CA GLN A 247 -8.69 -7.71 6.61
C GLN A 247 -8.37 -8.85 7.62
N ALA A 248 -9.32 -9.78 7.81
CA ALA A 248 -9.13 -10.92 8.70
C ALA A 248 -7.98 -11.84 8.24
N LEU A 249 -7.66 -11.87 6.94
CA LEU A 249 -6.56 -12.66 6.40
C LEU A 249 -5.21 -12.26 7.03
N GLY A 250 -5.01 -10.99 7.37
CA GLY A 250 -3.78 -10.55 8.02
C GLY A 250 -3.52 -11.29 9.34
N LYS A 251 -4.57 -11.56 10.12
CA LYS A 251 -4.46 -12.32 11.38
C LYS A 251 -4.17 -13.80 11.16
N VAL A 252 -4.64 -14.37 10.06
CA VAL A 252 -4.50 -15.81 9.77
C VAL A 252 -3.19 -16.10 9.05
N CYS A 253 -2.85 -15.32 8.04
CA CYS A 253 -1.72 -15.58 7.14
C CYS A 253 -0.37 -15.19 7.73
N TYR A 254 -0.32 -14.26 8.68
CA TYR A 254 0.93 -13.76 9.24
C TYR A 254 1.07 -14.18 10.70
N ALA A 255 1.86 -15.24 10.92
CA ALA A 255 2.11 -15.79 12.25
C ALA A 255 2.63 -14.74 13.24
N GLY A 256 3.43 -13.77 12.78
CA GLY A 256 3.90 -12.66 13.61
C GLY A 256 2.78 -11.77 14.17
N ARG A 257 1.55 -11.84 13.66
CA ARG A 257 0.39 -11.14 14.25
C ARG A 257 -0.33 -11.96 15.31
N TRP A 258 0.08 -13.20 15.53
CA TRP A 258 -0.54 -14.07 16.51
C TRP A 258 -0.12 -13.67 17.93
N PRO A 259 -1.02 -13.71 18.92
CA PRO A 259 -0.71 -13.31 20.29
C PRO A 259 0.42 -14.12 20.94
N ILE A 260 0.66 -15.34 20.47
CA ILE A 260 1.75 -16.21 20.96
C ILE A 260 3.16 -15.73 20.58
N LEU A 261 3.28 -14.74 19.69
CA LEU A 261 4.54 -14.11 19.31
C LEU A 261 4.59 -12.65 19.80
N PRO A 262 4.60 -12.39 21.12
CA PRO A 262 4.45 -11.04 21.68
C PRO A 262 5.59 -10.08 21.29
N HIS A 263 6.74 -10.61 20.90
CA HIS A 263 7.93 -9.83 20.50
C HIS A 263 8.00 -9.54 19.00
N SER A 264 6.95 -9.87 18.24
CA SER A 264 6.88 -9.43 16.85
C SER A 264 6.70 -7.91 16.78
N PRO A 265 7.19 -7.24 15.71
CA PRO A 265 6.99 -5.80 15.53
C PRO A 265 5.52 -5.36 15.64
N TRP A 266 4.60 -6.17 15.13
CA TRP A 266 3.16 -5.94 15.24
C TRP A 266 2.69 -5.96 16.70
N ASN A 267 3.01 -7.02 17.45
CA ASN A 267 2.52 -7.16 18.82
C ASN A 267 3.17 -6.16 19.78
N ILE A 268 4.42 -5.78 19.54
CA ILE A 268 5.08 -4.69 20.27
C ILE A 268 4.35 -3.36 19.99
N ALA A 269 4.11 -3.02 18.73
CA ALA A 269 3.38 -1.80 18.38
C ALA A 269 1.95 -1.77 18.97
N LEU A 270 1.28 -2.93 19.00
CA LEU A 270 -0.02 -3.07 19.63
C LEU A 270 0.06 -2.86 21.15
N ALA A 271 1.02 -3.50 21.83
CA ALA A 271 1.21 -3.37 23.27
C ALA A 271 1.60 -1.95 23.71
N GLU A 272 2.31 -1.23 22.84
CA GLU A 272 2.68 0.18 23.03
C GLU A 272 1.55 1.17 22.68
N GLY A 273 0.38 0.67 22.27
CA GLY A 273 -0.77 1.50 21.91
C GLY A 273 -0.58 2.30 20.62
N ARG A 274 0.35 1.90 19.74
CA ARG A 274 0.66 2.57 18.46
C ARG A 274 -0.23 2.11 17.30
N ILE A 275 -1.23 1.29 17.57
CA ILE A 275 -2.19 0.78 16.59
C ILE A 275 -3.60 1.02 17.13
N THR A 276 -4.39 1.81 16.41
CA THR A 276 -5.81 2.03 16.68
C THR A 276 -6.64 1.39 15.57
N VAL A 277 -7.64 0.58 15.93
CA VAL A 277 -8.62 0.05 14.96
C VAL A 277 -9.92 0.85 15.07
N ILE A 278 -10.34 1.42 13.95
CA ILE A 278 -11.54 2.25 13.86
C ILE A 278 -12.61 1.45 13.12
N ASP A 279 -13.76 1.22 13.77
CA ASP A 279 -14.91 0.62 13.09
C ASP A 279 -15.54 1.63 12.11
N VAL A 280 -15.77 1.21 10.87
CA VAL A 280 -16.52 1.99 9.87
C VAL A 280 -17.92 1.45 9.60
N GLY A 281 -18.38 0.49 10.39
CA GLY A 281 -19.71 -0.12 10.28
C GLY A 281 -19.77 -1.21 9.19
N PRO A 282 -20.95 -1.50 8.63
CA PRO A 282 -21.22 -2.58 7.68
C PRO A 282 -20.66 -2.31 6.26
N THR A 283 -19.35 -2.05 6.19
CA THR A 283 -18.57 -1.77 4.99
C THR A 283 -17.90 -3.05 4.49
N THR A 284 -17.98 -3.31 3.18
CA THR A 284 -17.31 -4.44 2.52
C THR A 284 -15.88 -4.09 2.11
N HIS A 285 -15.09 -5.07 1.66
CA HIS A 285 -13.73 -4.76 1.18
C HIS A 285 -13.76 -3.92 -0.10
N ASN A 286 -14.52 -4.40 -1.09
CA ASN A 286 -14.62 -3.79 -2.41
C ASN A 286 -15.90 -2.98 -2.54
N ASP A 287 -15.87 -2.01 -3.43
CA ASP A 287 -17.01 -1.20 -3.84
C ASP A 287 -17.90 -1.91 -4.88
N PRO A 288 -19.18 -1.52 -4.98
CA PRO A 288 -19.93 -0.62 -4.10
C PRO A 288 -20.27 -1.24 -2.74
N GLY A 289 -20.37 -0.40 -1.70
CA GLY A 289 -20.51 -0.82 -0.29
C GLY A 289 -19.19 -0.83 0.48
N GLY A 290 -18.08 -0.53 -0.18
CA GLY A 290 -16.74 -0.56 0.36
C GLY A 290 -16.28 0.79 0.92
N TYR A 291 -14.97 1.01 0.99
CA TYR A 291 -14.42 2.19 1.68
C TYR A 291 -14.62 3.51 0.92
N PHE A 292 -14.88 3.46 -0.40
CA PHE A 292 -14.92 4.66 -1.23
C PHE A 292 -16.31 4.94 -1.82
N LEU A 293 -17.08 3.91 -2.16
CA LEU A 293 -18.37 4.06 -2.85
C LEU A 293 -19.51 3.38 -2.09
N GLN A 294 -20.58 4.14 -1.82
CA GLN A 294 -21.81 3.63 -1.21
C GLN A 294 -22.54 2.65 -2.13
N SER A 295 -23.09 1.58 -1.55
CA SER A 295 -24.04 0.71 -2.24
C SER A 295 -25.42 1.37 -2.33
N GLU A 296 -26.26 0.93 -3.28
CA GLU A 296 -27.65 1.41 -3.39
C GLU A 296 -28.48 1.10 -2.13
N GLU A 297 -28.17 0.00 -1.44
CA GLU A 297 -28.80 -0.35 -0.17
C GLU A 297 -28.43 0.66 0.94
N GLN A 298 -27.15 1.03 1.04
CA GLN A 298 -26.70 2.06 2.00
C GLN A 298 -27.36 3.40 1.72
N LYS A 299 -27.42 3.81 0.44
CA LYS A 299 -28.10 5.05 0.02
C LYS A 299 -29.59 5.03 0.38
N ALA A 300 -30.29 3.93 0.09
CA ALA A 300 -31.72 3.80 0.40
C ALA A 300 -32.02 3.90 1.91
N LYS A 301 -31.05 3.50 2.75
CA LYS A 301 -31.14 3.61 4.22
C LYS A 301 -30.66 4.96 4.77
N GLY A 302 -30.14 5.86 3.93
CA GLY A 302 -29.54 7.12 4.37
C GLY A 302 -28.24 6.92 5.16
N GLU A 303 -27.50 5.86 4.87
CA GLU A 303 -26.27 5.52 5.57
C GLU A 303 -25.04 6.18 4.94
N HIS A 304 -24.34 7.02 5.70
CA HIS A 304 -23.18 7.80 5.26
C HIS A 304 -21.86 7.26 5.84
N TYR A 305 -21.56 5.97 5.66
CA TYR A 305 -20.35 5.35 6.24
C TYR A 305 -19.04 5.93 5.64
N GLN A 306 -19.02 6.16 4.33
CA GLN A 306 -17.83 6.63 3.60
C GLN A 306 -17.55 8.11 3.87
N ASP A 307 -18.58 8.94 4.00
CA ASP A 307 -18.41 10.35 4.38
C ASP A 307 -17.85 10.43 5.81
N ARG A 308 -18.41 9.66 6.77
CA ARG A 308 -17.83 9.55 8.13
C ARG A 308 -16.39 9.01 8.14
N THR A 309 -16.06 8.10 7.23
CA THR A 309 -14.70 7.58 7.08
C THR A 309 -13.75 8.68 6.63
N ILE A 310 -14.16 9.50 5.65
CA ILE A 310 -13.39 10.66 5.19
C ILE A 310 -13.21 11.67 6.32
N ASP A 311 -14.27 12.02 7.06
CA ASP A 311 -14.20 12.98 8.16
C ASP A 311 -13.15 12.56 9.20
N ARG A 312 -13.10 11.27 9.57
CA ARG A 312 -12.10 10.73 10.50
C ARG A 312 -10.69 10.75 9.92
N ILE A 313 -10.53 10.44 8.63
CA ILE A 313 -9.23 10.49 7.96
C ILE A 313 -8.69 11.92 7.91
N VAL A 314 -9.54 12.89 7.59
CA VAL A 314 -9.22 14.32 7.60
C VAL A 314 -8.80 14.74 9.01
N GLU A 315 -9.54 14.34 10.04
CA GLU A 315 -9.19 14.63 11.44
C GLU A 315 -7.80 14.09 11.82
N ILE A 316 -7.51 12.85 11.44
CA ILE A 316 -6.20 12.22 11.67
C ILE A 316 -5.08 12.97 10.93
N ILE A 317 -5.30 13.34 9.66
CA ILE A 317 -4.34 14.06 8.81
C ILE A 317 -4.04 15.46 9.35
N ASN A 318 -5.04 16.13 9.93
CA ASN A 318 -4.87 17.44 10.56
C ASN A 318 -4.07 17.38 11.87
N HIS A 319 -3.88 16.18 12.43
CA HIS A 319 -3.10 15.92 13.64
C HIS A 319 -1.96 14.93 13.37
N PRO A 320 -1.03 15.22 12.44
CA PRO A 320 -0.05 14.26 11.95
C PRO A 320 1.02 13.91 12.99
N THR A 321 1.13 14.72 14.06
CA THR A 321 2.07 14.53 15.18
C THR A 321 1.38 14.13 16.48
N GLU A 322 0.06 13.96 16.50
CA GLU A 322 -0.70 13.60 17.70
C GLU A 322 -1.44 12.27 17.48
N VAL A 323 -1.87 11.65 18.59
CA VAL A 323 -2.73 10.46 18.51
C VAL A 323 -4.17 10.94 18.71
N VAL A 324 -4.98 10.77 17.68
CA VAL A 324 -6.41 11.10 17.67
C VAL A 324 -7.16 9.90 18.21
N SER A 325 -8.06 10.14 19.17
CA SER A 325 -8.92 9.10 19.71
C SER A 325 -10.36 9.27 19.24
N PHE A 326 -11.02 8.15 18.95
CA PHE A 326 -12.44 8.10 18.58
C PHE A 326 -13.23 7.27 19.60
N SER A 327 -14.53 7.55 19.76
CA SER A 327 -15.40 6.81 20.68
C SER A 327 -15.62 5.35 20.27
N ASP A 328 -15.49 5.04 18.97
CA ASP A 328 -15.88 3.77 18.37
C ASP A 328 -14.66 2.88 18.06
N GLU A 329 -13.58 3.05 18.82
CA GLU A 329 -12.37 2.26 18.67
C GLU A 329 -12.61 0.80 19.07
N LYS A 330 -12.18 -0.13 18.21
CA LYS A 330 -12.13 -1.55 18.57
C LYS A 330 -10.85 -1.81 19.34
N GLN A 331 -11.00 -2.37 20.55
CA GLN A 331 -9.87 -2.99 21.21
C GLN A 331 -9.44 -4.21 20.38
N LEU A 332 -8.25 -4.12 19.79
CA LEU A 332 -7.54 -5.30 19.37
C LEU A 332 -7.12 -6.04 20.65
N ALA A 333 -7.58 -7.27 20.82
CA ALA A 333 -7.16 -8.10 21.96
C ALA A 333 -5.64 -8.24 21.94
N ALA A 334 -4.96 -7.53 22.85
CA ALA A 334 -3.57 -7.76 23.17
C ALA A 334 -3.53 -9.01 24.07
N GLY A 335 -3.50 -10.19 23.45
CA GLY A 335 -3.51 -11.45 24.19
C GLY A 335 -4.92 -12.01 24.45
N ALA A 336 -5.35 -12.89 23.55
CA ALA A 336 -6.14 -14.07 23.90
C ALA A 336 -5.58 -15.26 23.11
#